data_AF-A0A0M9GMD6-F1
#
_entry.id   AF-A0A0M9GMD6-F1
#
_cell.length_a   1.000
_cell.length_b   1.000
_cell.length_c   1.000
_cell.angle_alpha   90.00
_cell.angle_beta   90.00
_cell.angle_gamma   90.00
#
_symmetry.space_group_name_H-M   'P 1'
#
loop_
_entity.id
_entity.type
_entity.pdbx_description
1 polymer ?
#
loop_
_entity_poly.entity_id
_entity_poly.type
_entity_poly.pdbx_seq_one_letter_code
_entity_poly.pdbx_strand_id
1 'polypeptide(L)'
;MLFLLPILIAVLVWLAALKVAQRKRFVRAAEFLSRLEAGETVSDANAASSLLFTRHCPDDLRSLATERANREAAINYNGKQMPLIEFALSKGFEG
;
A
#
# COMPACT_ATOMS: atom_id res chain seq x y z
N MET A 1 -34.10 20.14 -3.89
CA MET A 1 -32.75 20.06 -3.28
C MET A 1 -32.37 18.66 -2.77
N LEU A 2 -33.29 17.68 -2.67
CA LEU A 2 -32.99 16.33 -2.13
C LEU A 2 -32.18 15.40 -3.08
N PHE A 3 -32.14 15.68 -4.39
CA PHE A 3 -31.48 14.85 -5.40
C PHE A 3 -29.94 14.90 -5.40
N LEU A 4 -29.34 15.89 -4.73
CA LEU A 4 -27.87 16.03 -4.66
C LEU A 4 -27.23 15.21 -3.54
N LEU A 5 -28.01 14.84 -2.52
CA LEU A 5 -27.54 14.05 -1.38
C LEU A 5 -26.97 12.67 -1.77
N PRO A 6 -27.66 11.84 -2.60
CA PRO A 6 -27.09 10.54 -3.00
C PRO A 6 -25.83 10.68 -3.85
N ILE A 7 -25.73 11.72 -4.69
CA ILE A 7 -24.54 12.01 -5.50
C ILE A 7 -23.37 12.35 -4.59
N LEU A 8 -23.59 13.22 -3.60
CA LEU A 8 -22.56 13.59 -2.62
C LEU A 8 -22.06 12.36 -1.84
N ILE A 9 -22.98 11.51 -1.37
CA ILE A 9 -22.62 10.26 -0.67
C ILE A 9 -21.79 9.34 -1.57
N ALA A 10 -22.20 9.16 -2.83
CA ALA A 10 -21.47 8.32 -3.78
C ALA A 10 -20.04 8.84 -4.02
N VAL A 11 -19.86 10.15 -4.17
CA VAL A 11 -18.53 10.78 -4.32
C VAL A 11 -17.66 10.55 -3.09
N LEU A 12 -18.20 10.71 -1.87
CA LEU A 12 -17.45 10.48 -0.64
C LEU A 12 -17.02 9.01 -0.48
N VAL A 13 -17.91 8.07 -0.80
CA VAL A 13 -17.61 6.63 -0.77
C VAL A 13 -16.51 6.30 -1.79
N TRP A 14 -16.60 6.85 -2.99
CA TRP A 14 -15.59 6.66 -4.03
C TRP A 14 -14.21 7.19 -3.59
N LEU A 15 -14.15 8.41 -3.03
CA LEU A 15 -12.91 9.00 -2.52
C LEU A 15 -12.31 8.17 -1.37
N ALA A 16 -13.14 7.63 -0.49
CA ALA A 16 -12.68 6.74 0.58
C ALA A 16 -12.07 5.45 0.01
N ALA A 17 -12.72 4.83 -0.98
CA ALA A 17 -12.23 3.62 -1.64
C ALA A 17 -10.86 3.85 -2.32
N LEU A 18 -10.69 5.00 -3.00
CA LEU A 18 -9.41 5.37 -3.61
C LEU A 18 -8.28 5.51 -2.58
N LYS A 19 -8.55 6.17 -1.45
CA LYS A 19 -7.56 6.31 -0.37
C LYS A 19 -7.17 4.96 0.22
N VAL A 20 -8.12 4.04 0.40
CA VAL A 20 -7.84 2.69 0.89
C VAL A 20 -6.98 1.91 -0.10
N ALA A 21 -7.29 1.98 -1.40
CA ALA A 21 -6.51 1.32 -2.44
C ALA A 21 -5.06 1.85 -2.47
N GLN A 22 -4.89 3.17 -2.42
CA GLN A 22 -3.56 3.80 -2.37
C GLN A 22 -2.77 3.38 -1.13
N ARG A 23 -3.43 3.34 0.04
CA ARG A 23 -2.79 2.90 1.29
C ARG A 23 -2.36 1.44 1.23
N LYS A 24 -3.17 0.55 0.65
CA LYS A 24 -2.78 -0.86 0.46
C LYS A 24 -1.57 -0.99 -0.45
N ARG A 25 -1.59 -0.29 -1.60
CA ARG A 25 -0.47 -0.27 -2.56
C ARG A 25 0.81 0.24 -1.91
N PHE A 26 0.73 1.29 -1.11
CA PHE A 26 1.85 1.83 -0.33
C PHE A 26 2.48 0.76 0.59
N VAL A 27 1.67 0.07 1.39
CA VAL A 27 2.18 -0.94 2.32
C VAL A 27 2.80 -2.13 1.56
N ARG A 28 2.18 -2.55 0.44
CA ARG A 28 2.74 -3.59 -0.42
C ARG A 28 4.07 -3.19 -1.06
N ALA A 29 4.18 -1.95 -1.52
CA ALA A 29 5.42 -1.42 -2.08
C ALA A 29 6.56 -1.43 -1.04
N ALA A 30 6.26 -1.07 0.21
CA ALA A 30 7.25 -1.11 1.29
C ALA A 30 7.67 -2.54 1.65
N GLU A 31 6.72 -3.48 1.72
CA GLU A 31 7.04 -4.90 1.92
C GLU A 31 7.90 -5.43 0.77
N PHE A 32 7.55 -5.12 -0.48
CA PHE A 32 8.32 -5.51 -1.66
C PHE A 32 9.77 -5.03 -1.58
N LEU A 33 9.99 -3.75 -1.23
CA LEU A 33 11.34 -3.19 -1.07
C LEU A 33 12.10 -3.88 0.07
N SER A 34 11.46 -4.09 1.22
CA SER A 34 12.08 -4.80 2.34
C SER A 34 12.50 -6.23 1.96
N ARG A 35 11.75 -6.91 1.08
CA ARG A 35 12.04 -8.27 0.61
C ARG A 35 13.20 -8.28 -0.36
N LEU A 36 13.24 -7.32 -1.28
CA LEU A 36 14.38 -7.11 -2.17
C LEU A 36 15.67 -6.80 -1.39
N GLU A 37 15.60 -5.97 -0.37
CA GLU A 37 16.74 -5.66 0.50
C GLU A 37 17.23 -6.87 1.30
N ALA A 38 16.33 -7.81 1.62
CA ALA A 38 16.67 -9.10 2.22
C ALA A 38 17.31 -10.09 1.23
N GLY A 39 17.37 -9.75 -0.06
CA GLY A 39 17.99 -10.56 -1.12
C GLY A 39 17.01 -11.49 -1.86
N GLU A 40 15.70 -11.33 -1.67
CA GLU A 40 14.70 -12.07 -2.44
C GLU A 40 14.68 -11.62 -3.92
N THR A 41 14.23 -12.51 -4.81
CA THR A 41 14.06 -12.15 -6.23
C THR A 41 12.86 -11.20 -6.40
N VAL A 42 12.84 -10.43 -7.48
CA VAL A 42 11.69 -9.55 -7.82
C VAL A 42 10.38 -10.34 -7.88
N SER A 43 10.42 -11.58 -8.40
CA SER A 43 9.25 -12.45 -8.48
C SER A 43 8.74 -12.84 -7.08
N ASP A 44 9.64 -13.28 -6.20
CA ASP A 44 9.28 -13.72 -4.85
C ASP A 44 8.78 -12.54 -3.99
N ALA A 45 9.43 -11.39 -4.09
CA ALA A 45 9.02 -10.17 -3.41
C ALA A 45 7.63 -9.68 -3.85
N ASN A 46 7.31 -9.75 -5.15
CA ASN A 46 5.97 -9.44 -5.66
C ASN A 46 4.94 -10.47 -5.17
N ALA A 47 5.27 -11.77 -5.20
CA ALA A 47 4.39 -12.81 -4.67
C ALA A 47 4.08 -12.58 -3.18
N ALA A 48 5.10 -12.34 -2.36
CA ALA A 48 4.95 -12.08 -0.92
C ALA A 48 4.13 -10.82 -0.63
N SER A 49 4.45 -9.69 -1.28
CA SER A 49 3.72 -8.43 -1.09
C SER A 49 2.26 -8.52 -1.56
N SER A 50 1.95 -9.30 -2.60
CA SER A 50 0.58 -9.50 -3.08
C SER A 50 -0.33 -10.19 -2.04
N LEU A 51 0.23 -11.02 -1.16
CA LEU A 51 -0.50 -11.72 -0.10
C LEU A 51 -0.99 -10.78 1.00
N LEU A 52 -0.38 -9.59 1.15
CA LEU A 52 -0.87 -8.58 2.08
C LEU A 52 -2.26 -8.11 1.69
N PHE A 53 -3.12 -7.94 2.71
CA PHE A 53 -4.53 -7.56 2.56
C PHE A 53 -5.43 -8.58 1.82
N THR A 54 -4.95 -9.81 1.63
CA THR A 54 -5.81 -10.94 1.25
C THR A 54 -6.52 -11.52 2.48
N ARG A 55 -7.57 -12.31 2.25
CA ARG A 55 -8.39 -12.94 3.31
C ARG A 55 -7.57 -13.81 4.27
N HIS A 56 -6.46 -14.38 3.80
CA HIS A 56 -5.62 -15.29 4.56
C HIS A 56 -4.51 -14.57 5.35
N CYS A 57 -4.39 -13.24 5.23
CA CYS A 57 -3.40 -12.46 5.95
C CYS A 57 -3.94 -12.08 7.35
N PRO A 58 -3.32 -12.55 8.44
CA PRO A 58 -3.66 -12.16 9.81
C PRO A 58 -3.69 -10.64 9.99
N ASP A 59 -4.58 -10.13 10.83
CA ASP A 59 -4.68 -8.68 11.12
C ASP A 59 -3.40 -8.13 11.76
N ASP A 60 -2.71 -8.93 12.59
CA ASP A 60 -1.45 -8.53 13.24
C ASP A 60 -0.33 -8.32 12.21
N LEU A 61 -0.21 -9.22 11.23
CA LEU A 61 0.78 -9.08 10.16
C LEU A 61 0.51 -7.86 9.28
N ARG A 62 -0.77 -7.57 9.00
CA ARG A 62 -1.15 -6.36 8.27
C ARG A 62 -0.81 -5.09 9.03
N SER A 63 -1.05 -5.09 10.34
CA SER A 63 -0.77 -3.95 11.21
C SER A 63 0.74 -3.70 11.29
N LEU A 64 1.52 -4.75 11.50
CA LEU A 64 2.98 -4.67 11.52
C LEU A 64 3.57 -4.19 10.19
N ALA A 65 3.10 -4.73 9.06
CA ALA A 65 3.53 -4.29 7.73
C ALA A 65 3.19 -2.80 7.51
N THR A 66 2.02 -2.36 7.98
CA THR A 66 1.60 -0.96 7.89
C THR A 66 2.48 -0.04 8.73
N GLU A 67 2.84 -0.44 9.95
CA GLU A 67 3.75 0.31 10.82
C GLU A 67 5.15 0.42 10.21
N ARG A 68 5.67 -0.68 9.65
CA ARG A 68 6.96 -0.69 8.94
C ARG A 68 6.94 0.24 7.74
N ALA A 69 5.89 0.16 6.91
CA ALA A 69 5.75 1.05 5.75
C ALA A 69 5.74 2.52 6.16
N ASN A 70 5.00 2.88 7.22
CA ASN A 70 4.97 4.25 7.73
C ASN A 70 6.32 4.70 8.28
N ARG A 71 7.02 3.82 9.00
CA ARG A 71 8.37 4.09 9.51
C ARG A 71 9.35 4.33 8.35
N GLU A 72 9.32 3.46 7.36
CA GLU A 72 10.14 3.54 6.15
C GLU A 72 9.89 4.86 5.41
N ALA A 73 8.63 5.22 5.20
CA ALA A 73 8.26 6.50 4.61
C ALA A 73 8.74 7.69 5.45
N ALA A 74 8.62 7.63 6.77
CA ALA A 74 9.04 8.70 7.66
C ALA A 74 10.56 8.93 7.62
N ILE A 75 11.35 7.84 7.58
CA ILE A 75 12.81 7.89 7.59
C ILE A 75 13.35 8.30 6.21
N ASN A 76 12.89 7.65 5.14
CA ASN A 76 13.54 7.73 3.84
C ASN A 76 12.81 8.64 2.84
N TYR A 77 11.55 8.99 3.10
CA TYR A 77 10.68 9.66 2.14
C TYR A 77 9.90 10.85 2.72
N ASN A 78 10.35 11.44 3.83
CA ASN A 78 9.70 12.58 4.50
C ASN A 78 8.20 12.32 4.83
N GLY A 79 7.87 11.08 5.17
CA GLY A 79 6.50 10.63 5.44
C GLY A 79 5.61 10.51 4.20
N LYS A 80 6.14 10.74 2.99
CA LYS A 80 5.35 10.70 1.75
C LYS A 80 5.26 9.28 1.21
N GLN A 81 4.05 8.87 0.84
CA GLN A 81 3.78 7.53 0.29
C GLN A 81 4.20 7.39 -1.18
N MET A 82 3.97 8.43 -1.99
CA MET A 82 4.20 8.38 -3.43
C MET A 82 5.66 8.13 -3.83
N PRO A 83 6.66 8.80 -3.23
CA PRO A 83 8.06 8.55 -3.57
C PRO A 83 8.50 7.10 -3.28
N LEU A 84 7.98 6.49 -2.21
CA LEU A 84 8.25 5.09 -1.89
C LEU A 84 7.64 4.17 -2.96
N ILE A 85 6.39 4.41 -3.35
CA ILE A 85 5.73 3.63 -4.41
C ILE A 85 6.50 3.77 -5.73
N GLU A 86 6.87 4.98 -6.12
CA GLU A 86 7.64 5.25 -7.34
C GLU A 86 8.99 4.53 -7.34
N PHE A 87 9.67 4.53 -6.19
CA PHE A 87 10.91 3.78 -6.05
C PHE A 87 10.69 2.27 -6.17
N ALA A 88 9.67 1.71 -5.51
CA ALA A 88 9.31 0.30 -5.65
C ALA A 88 8.99 -0.07 -7.10
N LEU A 89 8.23 0.76 -7.82
CA LEU A 89 7.93 0.57 -9.24
C LEU A 89 9.21 0.55 -10.08
N SER A 90 10.16 1.44 -9.81
CA SER A 90 11.47 1.46 -10.49
C SER A 90 12.31 0.20 -10.26
N LYS A 91 11.99 -0.58 -9.21
CA LYS A 91 12.63 -1.85 -8.86
C LYS A 91 11.86 -3.08 -9.34
N GLY A 92 10.72 -2.91 -10.00
CA GLY A 92 9.91 -4.00 -10.56
C GLY A 92 8.69 -4.40 -9.73
N PHE A 93 8.22 -3.55 -8.82
CA PHE A 93 6.97 -3.76 -8.10
C PHE A 93 5.75 -3.70 -9.05
N GLU A 94 4.77 -4.59 -8.87
CA GLU A 94 3.60 -4.69 -9.77
C GLU A 94 2.29 -4.13 -9.18
N GLY A 95 2.13 -4.08 -7.85
CA GLY A 95 0.94 -3.48 -7.18
C GLY A 95 0.06 -4.42 -6.36
#